data_AF-W4M566-F1
#
_entry.id   AF-W4M566-F1
#
_cell.length_a   1.000
_cell.length_b   1.000
_cell.length_c   1.000
_cell.angle_alpha   90.00
_cell.angle_beta   90.00
_cell.angle_gamma   90.00
#
_symmetry.space_group_name_H-M   'P 1'
#
loop_
_entity.id
_entity.type
_entity.pdbx_description
1 polymer ?
#
loop_
_entity_poly.entity_id
_entity_poly.type
_entity_poly.pdbx_seq_one_letter_code
_entity_poly.pdbx_strand_id
1 'polypeptide(L)'
;MQAPQIDPRTYQDIVAETEELAQQFTGWRPRSDGQPDAGQALIRIFARFAELIIERLNRVPEKNFLAFLNLIGTELLPPQPSRVPLTFHPVTNSPIDPVVPAGTQVAAPPLEGEEEGVVFETDQQLIVTRSQVLAAFSYEPVTDRYADRTRQVLGTLDEPFPIFRGDQPVAHQLYLACDALLSDAAGQTGILNLYSPDSWQWETWPLSWEYWDGTAWQELGATMAAAEGRLQVTISPLPELVPYQVNGLEAGWLRAQLTLPLPPDTAGLIPTSIAIGSARNPVDFSVPFQPFGQTYTYSD
;
A
#
# COMPACT_ATOMS: atom_id res chain seq x y z
N MET A 1 2.64 -34.36 17.38
CA MET A 1 2.86 -34.84 18.76
C MET A 1 2.87 -36.35 18.71
N GLN A 2 3.82 -37.01 19.35
CA GLN A 2 3.91 -38.47 19.36
C GLN A 2 2.99 -39.02 20.47
N ALA A 3 2.21 -40.06 20.17
CA ALA A 3 1.33 -40.66 21.16
C ALA A 3 2.15 -41.33 22.29
N PRO A 4 1.70 -41.23 23.56
CA PRO A 4 2.37 -41.91 24.67
C PRO A 4 2.34 -43.42 24.48
N GLN A 5 3.45 -44.08 24.81
CA GLN A 5 3.54 -45.54 24.77
C GLN A 5 2.70 -46.14 25.91
N ILE A 6 1.91 -47.17 25.59
CA ILE A 6 1.13 -47.94 26.57
C ILE A 6 2.06 -48.90 27.34
N ASP A 7 3.04 -49.49 26.66
CA ASP A 7 4.04 -50.37 27.25
C ASP A 7 5.44 -49.96 26.76
N PRO A 8 6.34 -49.51 27.66
CA PRO A 8 7.66 -49.02 27.29
C PRO A 8 8.72 -50.13 27.18
N ARG A 9 8.38 -51.40 27.47
CA ARG A 9 9.36 -52.49 27.50
C ARG A 9 9.93 -52.76 26.11
N THR A 10 11.25 -52.87 26.07
CA THR A 10 12.01 -53.26 24.87
C THR A 10 12.20 -54.77 24.81
N TYR A 11 12.65 -55.29 23.67
CA TYR A 11 13.06 -56.69 23.55
C TYR A 11 14.03 -57.14 24.64
N GLN A 12 15.02 -56.30 24.99
CA GLN A 12 16.02 -56.64 26.00
C GLN A 12 15.40 -56.80 27.39
N ASP A 13 14.45 -55.92 27.73
CA ASP A 13 13.73 -55.99 29.00
C ASP A 13 12.93 -57.28 29.11
N ILE A 14 12.28 -57.70 28.01
CA ILE A 14 11.51 -58.95 27.96
C ILE A 14 12.42 -60.16 28.07
N VAL A 15 13.58 -60.16 27.41
CA VAL A 15 14.56 -61.25 27.55
C VAL A 15 15.03 -61.37 28.99
N ALA A 16 15.43 -60.26 29.61
CA ALA A 16 15.92 -60.24 31.00
C ALA A 16 14.84 -60.70 31.99
N GLU A 17 13.62 -60.18 31.87
CA GLU A 17 12.48 -60.56 32.72
C GLU A 17 12.13 -62.05 32.56
N THR A 18 12.11 -62.55 31.31
CA THR A 18 11.79 -63.96 31.04
C THR A 18 12.90 -64.91 31.53
N GLU A 19 14.17 -64.52 31.41
CA GLU A 19 15.31 -65.29 31.95
C GLU A 19 15.27 -65.37 33.47
N GLU A 20 14.93 -64.27 34.16
CA GLU A 20 14.77 -64.24 35.61
C GLU A 20 13.64 -65.18 36.07
N LEU A 21 12.46 -65.06 35.44
CA LEU A 21 11.30 -65.90 35.74
C LEU A 21 11.58 -67.38 35.44
N ALA A 22 12.25 -67.69 34.34
CA ALA A 22 12.60 -69.06 33.98
C ALA A 22 13.53 -69.69 35.02
N GLN A 23 14.49 -68.94 35.57
CA GLN A 23 15.37 -69.43 36.62
C GLN A 23 14.65 -69.62 37.97
N GLN A 24 13.67 -68.76 38.26
CA GLN A 24 12.90 -68.83 39.51
C GLN A 24 11.90 -69.99 39.52
N PHE A 25 11.17 -70.20 38.41
CA PHE A 25 10.04 -71.13 38.36
C PHE A 25 10.34 -72.45 37.66
N THR A 26 11.55 -72.61 37.10
CA THR A 26 11.96 -73.86 36.42
C THR A 26 13.37 -74.30 36.84
N GLY A 27 13.74 -75.52 36.47
CA GLY A 27 15.10 -76.04 36.64
C GLY A 27 16.12 -75.53 35.62
N TRP A 28 15.73 -74.71 34.64
CA TRP A 28 16.64 -74.21 33.61
C TRP A 28 17.63 -73.18 34.17
N ARG A 29 18.88 -73.23 33.74
CA ARG A 29 19.94 -72.25 34.08
C ARG A 29 20.74 -71.93 32.82
N PRO A 30 21.10 -70.66 32.59
CA PRO A 30 21.92 -70.28 31.46
C PRO A 30 23.28 -70.95 31.54
N ARG A 31 23.78 -71.39 30.39
CA ARG A 31 25.06 -72.09 30.29
C ARG A 31 26.23 -71.18 30.65
N SER A 32 27.14 -71.67 31.50
CA SER A 32 28.28 -70.91 32.02
C SER A 32 29.43 -70.71 31.01
N ASP A 33 29.38 -71.37 29.85
CA ASP A 33 30.36 -71.22 28.75
C ASP A 33 30.00 -70.12 27.74
N GLY A 34 28.89 -69.40 27.96
CA GLY A 34 28.44 -68.30 27.11
C GLY A 34 27.89 -68.73 25.74
N GLN A 35 27.77 -70.03 25.46
CA GLN A 35 27.15 -70.50 24.22
C GLN A 35 25.62 -70.49 24.32
N PRO A 36 24.91 -70.04 23.27
CA PRO A 36 23.46 -70.02 23.27
C PRO A 36 22.89 -71.43 23.37
N ASP A 37 22.02 -71.66 24.36
CA ASP A 37 21.30 -72.92 24.53
C ASP A 37 19.87 -72.84 23.96
N ALA A 38 19.18 -73.99 23.88
CA ALA A 38 17.82 -74.05 23.35
C ALA A 38 16.80 -73.24 24.19
N GLY A 39 17.03 -73.11 25.50
CA GLY A 39 16.20 -72.31 26.39
C GLY A 39 16.33 -70.81 26.08
N GLN A 40 17.56 -70.31 25.94
CA GLN A 40 17.83 -68.94 25.51
C GLN A 40 17.25 -68.65 24.13
N ALA A 41 17.35 -69.61 23.19
CA ALA A 41 16.76 -69.46 21.86
C ALA A 41 15.23 -69.30 21.94
N LEU A 42 14.54 -70.13 22.74
CA LEU A 42 13.09 -70.02 22.95
C LEU A 42 12.70 -68.71 23.64
N ILE A 43 13.44 -68.28 24.65
CA ILE A 43 13.22 -67.00 25.34
C ILE A 43 13.36 -65.82 24.36
N ARG A 44 14.40 -65.83 23.53
CA ARG A 44 14.60 -64.79 22.50
C ARG A 44 13.49 -64.78 21.45
N ILE A 45 13.02 -65.95 21.02
CA ILE A 45 11.87 -66.05 20.10
C ILE A 45 10.60 -65.50 20.77
N PHE A 46 10.34 -65.87 22.02
CA PHE A 46 9.22 -65.35 22.80
C PHE A 46 9.30 -63.82 22.95
N ALA A 47 10.46 -63.30 23.33
CA ALA A 47 10.69 -61.87 23.47
C ALA A 47 10.44 -61.12 22.17
N ARG A 48 10.83 -61.69 21.02
CA ARG A 48 10.52 -61.11 19.71
C ARG A 48 9.02 -61.09 19.42
N PHE A 49 8.26 -62.13 19.78
CA PHE A 49 6.80 -62.10 19.63
C PHE A 49 6.13 -61.09 20.55
N ALA A 50 6.58 -61.00 21.80
CA ALA A 50 6.07 -60.05 22.77
C ALA A 50 6.36 -58.60 22.34
N GLU A 51 7.57 -58.33 21.84
CA GLU A 51 7.94 -57.02 21.27
C GLU A 51 7.01 -56.61 20.13
N LEU A 52 6.70 -57.50 19.17
CA LEU A 52 5.77 -57.21 18.09
C LEU A 52 4.35 -56.89 18.58
N ILE A 53 3.92 -57.49 19.69
CA ILE A 53 2.61 -57.20 20.31
C ILE A 53 2.67 -55.81 20.96
N ILE A 54 3.73 -55.51 21.71
CA ILE A 54 3.94 -54.20 22.34
C ILE A 54 3.99 -53.09 21.28
N GLU A 55 4.71 -53.30 20.18
CA GLU A 55 4.75 -52.36 19.04
C GLU A 55 3.34 -52.05 18.50
N ARG A 56 2.49 -53.07 18.37
CA ARG A 56 1.10 -52.89 17.90
C ARG A 56 0.22 -52.22 18.95
N LEU A 57 0.39 -52.58 20.23
CA LEU A 57 -0.35 -51.98 21.33
C LEU A 57 -0.05 -50.47 21.42
N ASN A 58 1.22 -50.09 21.25
CA ASN A 58 1.65 -48.69 21.23
C ASN A 58 1.10 -47.88 20.04
N ARG A 59 0.51 -48.52 19.01
CA ARG A 59 -0.21 -47.84 17.91
C ARG A 59 -1.71 -47.66 18.16
N VAL A 60 -2.27 -48.30 19.19
CA VAL A 60 -3.70 -48.19 19.54
C VAL A 60 -4.14 -46.75 19.85
N PRO A 61 -3.37 -45.93 20.59
CA PRO A 61 -3.78 -44.56 20.88
C PRO A 61 -3.99 -43.71 19.61
N GLU A 62 -3.12 -43.85 18.61
CA GLU A 62 -3.24 -43.15 17.34
C GLU A 62 -4.49 -43.59 16.57
N LYS A 63 -4.77 -44.90 16.53
CA LYS A 63 -5.98 -45.43 15.91
C LYS A 63 -7.25 -44.95 16.63
N ASN A 64 -7.25 -44.91 17.95
CA ASN A 64 -8.38 -44.42 18.75
C ASN A 64 -8.59 -42.91 18.55
N PHE A 65 -7.52 -42.13 18.42
CA PHE A 65 -7.59 -40.72 18.11
C PHE A 65 -8.24 -40.48 16.75
N LEU A 66 -7.80 -41.19 15.70
CA LEU A 66 -8.44 -41.12 14.38
C LEU A 66 -9.91 -41.58 14.42
N ALA A 67 -10.23 -42.63 15.17
CA ALA A 67 -11.61 -43.07 15.33
C ALA A 67 -12.48 -42.03 16.05
N PHE A 68 -11.94 -41.35 17.07
CA PHE A 68 -12.62 -40.24 17.75
C PHE A 68 -12.86 -39.07 16.79
N LEU A 69 -11.86 -38.67 16.01
CA LEU A 69 -11.99 -37.65 14.97
C LEU A 69 -13.10 -37.99 13.96
N ASN A 70 -13.13 -39.22 13.46
CA ASN A 70 -14.20 -39.69 12.58
C ASN A 70 -15.58 -39.67 13.27
N LEU A 71 -15.66 -40.01 14.57
CA LEU A 71 -16.92 -40.02 15.32
C LEU A 71 -17.50 -38.62 15.50
N ILE A 72 -16.65 -37.62 15.76
CA ILE A 72 -17.08 -36.21 15.89
C ILE A 72 -17.30 -35.53 14.53
N GLY A 73 -17.15 -36.27 13.42
CA GLY A 73 -17.44 -35.80 12.07
C GLY A 73 -16.39 -34.85 11.51
N THR A 74 -15.14 -34.89 11.99
CA THR A 74 -14.07 -34.09 11.38
C THR A 74 -13.62 -34.74 10.08
N GLU A 75 -13.65 -33.97 9.00
CA GLU A 75 -13.11 -34.36 7.70
C GLU A 75 -11.80 -33.61 7.43
N LEU A 76 -10.91 -34.21 6.65
CA LEU A 76 -9.74 -33.50 6.14
C LEU A 76 -10.22 -32.42 5.16
N LEU A 77 -9.66 -31.21 5.27
CA LEU A 77 -9.94 -30.16 4.30
C LEU A 77 -9.49 -30.64 2.91
N PRO A 78 -10.38 -30.57 1.90
CA PRO A 78 -10.00 -30.90 0.53
C PRO A 78 -8.95 -29.91 0.02
N PRO A 79 -8.16 -30.28 -1.00
CA PRO A 79 -7.27 -29.33 -1.66
C PRO A 79 -8.08 -28.13 -2.17
N GLN A 80 -7.61 -26.92 -1.85
CA GLN A 80 -8.26 -25.68 -2.29
C GLN A 80 -7.59 -25.15 -3.56
N PRO A 81 -8.37 -24.71 -4.56
CA PRO A 81 -7.81 -24.13 -5.78
C PRO A 81 -7.09 -22.82 -5.46
N SER A 82 -5.97 -22.58 -6.15
CA SER A 82 -5.27 -21.30 -6.07
C SER A 82 -6.01 -20.22 -6.86
N ARG A 83 -5.83 -18.96 -6.47
CA ARG A 83 -6.39 -17.78 -7.14
C ARG A 83 -5.25 -16.81 -7.45
N VAL A 84 -5.27 -16.25 -8.66
CA VAL A 84 -4.21 -15.36 -9.15
C VAL A 84 -4.87 -14.13 -9.79
N PRO A 85 -4.40 -12.90 -9.51
CA PRO A 85 -4.87 -11.72 -10.21
C PRO A 85 -4.37 -11.72 -11.67
N LEU A 86 -5.24 -11.35 -12.60
CA LEU A 86 -4.93 -11.24 -14.02
C LEU A 86 -5.26 -9.83 -14.50
N THR A 87 -4.45 -9.31 -15.43
CA THR A 87 -4.70 -8.03 -16.08
C THR A 87 -4.99 -8.28 -17.56
N PHE A 88 -6.15 -7.82 -18.02
CA PHE A 88 -6.52 -7.83 -19.43
C PHE A 88 -6.32 -6.43 -20.00
N HIS A 89 -5.57 -6.33 -21.09
CA HIS A 89 -5.40 -5.08 -21.84
C HIS A 89 -6.23 -5.15 -23.12
N PRO A 90 -7.11 -4.16 -23.38
CA PRO A 90 -7.80 -4.10 -24.64
C PRO A 90 -6.79 -3.78 -25.75
N VAL A 91 -7.07 -4.24 -26.97
CA VAL A 91 -6.26 -3.88 -28.14
C VAL A 91 -6.26 -2.36 -28.31
N THR A 92 -5.12 -1.80 -28.73
CA THR A 92 -4.96 -0.36 -28.97
C THR A 92 -6.09 0.17 -29.86
N ASN A 93 -6.71 1.29 -29.47
CA ASN A 93 -7.81 1.94 -30.18
C ASN A 93 -9.07 1.07 -30.35
N SER A 94 -9.33 0.12 -29.43
CA SER A 94 -10.62 -0.59 -29.42
C SER A 94 -11.79 0.41 -29.44
N PRO A 95 -12.76 0.28 -30.36
CA PRO A 95 -13.92 1.17 -30.41
C PRO A 95 -14.93 0.88 -29.29
N ILE A 96 -14.82 -0.26 -28.63
CA ILE A 96 -15.73 -0.74 -27.58
C ILE A 96 -14.95 -1.14 -26.32
N ASP A 97 -15.63 -1.24 -25.18
CA ASP A 97 -15.11 -1.85 -23.95
C ASP A 97 -15.38 -3.36 -24.02
N PRO A 98 -14.38 -4.22 -24.29
CA PRO A 98 -14.62 -5.64 -24.46
C PRO A 98 -15.00 -6.31 -23.14
N VAL A 99 -15.82 -7.35 -23.25
CA VAL A 99 -16.25 -8.19 -22.12
C VAL A 99 -15.43 -9.46 -22.12
N VAL A 100 -14.86 -9.80 -20.96
CA VAL A 100 -14.25 -11.11 -20.69
C VAL A 100 -15.26 -11.90 -19.85
N PRO A 101 -15.91 -12.94 -20.41
CA PRO A 101 -16.87 -13.76 -19.68
C PRO A 101 -16.25 -14.50 -18.50
N ALA A 102 -17.08 -14.93 -17.55
CA ALA A 102 -16.70 -15.96 -16.58
C ALA A 102 -16.37 -17.27 -17.32
N GLY A 103 -15.43 -18.05 -16.80
CA GLY A 103 -14.93 -19.28 -17.44
C GLY A 103 -13.93 -19.04 -18.58
N THR A 104 -13.44 -17.81 -18.76
CA THR A 104 -12.38 -17.53 -19.74
C THR A 104 -11.09 -18.21 -19.28
N GLN A 105 -10.59 -19.15 -20.08
CA GLN A 105 -9.40 -19.93 -19.75
C GLN A 105 -8.12 -19.15 -20.06
N VAL A 106 -7.18 -19.18 -19.11
CA VAL A 106 -5.82 -18.68 -19.28
C VAL A 106 -4.83 -19.73 -18.80
N ALA A 107 -3.68 -19.85 -19.45
CA ALA A 107 -2.66 -20.82 -19.08
C ALA A 107 -1.45 -20.12 -18.46
N ALA A 108 -0.97 -20.65 -17.34
CA ALA A 108 0.36 -20.36 -16.85
C ALA A 108 1.39 -21.20 -17.63
N PRO A 109 2.58 -20.67 -17.93
CA PRO A 109 3.64 -21.47 -18.55
C PRO A 109 4.02 -22.65 -17.65
N PRO A 110 4.34 -23.83 -18.21
CA PRO A 110 4.75 -24.99 -17.43
C PRO A 110 6.04 -24.69 -16.65
N LEU A 111 6.17 -25.26 -15.46
CA LEU A 111 7.41 -25.20 -14.69
C LEU A 111 8.49 -26.11 -15.31
N GLU A 112 9.74 -25.89 -14.91
CA GLU A 112 10.85 -26.74 -15.37
C GLU A 112 10.64 -28.20 -14.94
N GLY A 113 10.48 -29.09 -15.92
CA GLY A 113 10.20 -30.52 -15.70
C GLY A 113 8.73 -30.93 -15.87
N GLU A 114 7.83 -29.99 -16.19
CA GLU A 114 6.42 -30.28 -16.48
C GLU A 114 6.14 -30.20 -18.00
N GLU A 115 5.31 -31.13 -18.52
CA GLU A 115 4.95 -31.17 -19.94
C GLU A 115 3.73 -30.28 -20.28
N GLU A 116 2.86 -30.02 -19.30
CA GLU A 116 1.62 -29.27 -19.49
C GLU A 116 1.54 -28.09 -18.51
N GLY A 117 1.08 -26.94 -19.01
CA GLY A 117 0.86 -25.74 -18.19
C GLY A 117 -0.44 -25.84 -17.39
N VAL A 118 -0.48 -25.17 -16.24
CA VAL A 118 -1.70 -25.10 -15.42
C VAL A 118 -2.69 -24.13 -16.03
N VAL A 119 -3.92 -24.60 -16.28
CA VAL A 119 -5.02 -23.78 -16.79
C VAL A 119 -5.83 -23.22 -15.61
N PHE A 120 -6.04 -21.91 -15.64
CA PHE A 120 -6.95 -21.17 -14.77
C PHE A 120 -8.15 -20.69 -15.56
N GLU A 121 -9.22 -20.34 -14.87
CA GLU A 121 -10.40 -19.71 -15.46
C GLU A 121 -10.83 -18.47 -14.67
N THR A 122 -11.47 -17.52 -15.34
CA THR A 122 -12.05 -16.34 -14.68
C THR A 122 -13.28 -16.74 -13.86
N ASP A 123 -13.32 -16.38 -12.58
CA ASP A 123 -14.45 -16.66 -11.68
C ASP A 123 -15.69 -15.83 -12.05
N GLN A 124 -15.48 -14.62 -12.57
CA GLN A 124 -16.54 -13.67 -12.89
C GLN A 124 -16.29 -12.99 -14.23
N GLN A 125 -17.39 -12.52 -14.83
CA GLN A 125 -17.32 -11.65 -16.00
C GLN A 125 -16.72 -10.30 -15.60
N LEU A 126 -15.82 -9.76 -16.42
CA LEU A 126 -15.32 -8.39 -16.30
C LEU A 126 -15.47 -7.61 -17.60
N ILE A 127 -15.62 -6.29 -17.48
CA ILE A 127 -15.57 -5.35 -18.60
C ILE A 127 -14.18 -4.72 -18.59
N VAL A 128 -13.46 -4.86 -19.69
CA VAL A 128 -12.14 -4.25 -19.85
C VAL A 128 -12.35 -2.83 -20.37
N THR A 129 -12.25 -1.87 -19.46
CA THR A 129 -12.42 -0.45 -19.80
C THR A 129 -11.27 0.06 -20.68
N ARG A 130 -11.59 0.98 -21.60
CA ARG A 130 -10.59 1.76 -22.35
C ARG A 130 -9.94 2.87 -21.55
N SER A 131 -10.48 3.20 -20.37
CA SER A 131 -9.89 4.20 -19.48
C SER A 131 -8.51 3.76 -19.03
N GLN A 132 -7.52 4.59 -19.31
CA GLN A 132 -6.16 4.38 -18.82
C GLN A 132 -5.94 5.25 -17.59
N VAL A 133 -5.31 4.69 -16.57
CA VAL A 133 -4.76 5.49 -15.49
C VAL A 133 -3.67 6.37 -16.13
N LEU A 134 -3.80 7.69 -15.98
CA LEU A 134 -2.79 8.63 -16.48
C LEU A 134 -1.82 9.03 -15.38
N ALA A 135 -2.34 9.23 -14.18
CA ALA A 135 -1.56 9.62 -13.03
C ALA A 135 -2.20 9.11 -11.74
N ALA A 136 -1.39 8.93 -10.71
CA ALA A 136 -1.84 8.60 -9.37
C ALA A 136 -1.04 9.42 -8.36
N PHE A 137 -1.74 10.11 -7.45
CA PHE A 137 -1.12 10.91 -6.42
C PHE A 137 -1.63 10.48 -5.05
N SER A 138 -0.73 10.46 -4.07
CA SER A 138 -1.08 10.33 -2.66
C SER A 138 -1.01 11.71 -2.01
N TYR A 139 -2.02 12.08 -1.23
CA TYR A 139 -2.05 13.32 -0.45
C TYR A 139 -2.17 12.99 1.03
N GLU A 140 -1.32 13.60 1.86
CA GLU A 140 -1.27 13.48 3.30
C GLU A 140 -1.63 14.84 3.93
N PRO A 141 -2.91 15.09 4.25
CA PRO A 141 -3.38 16.41 4.69
C PRO A 141 -2.72 16.90 5.98
N VAL A 142 -2.41 15.97 6.89
CA VAL A 142 -1.88 16.29 8.24
C VAL A 142 -0.49 16.92 8.19
N THR A 143 0.31 16.56 7.19
CA THR A 143 1.66 17.12 7.02
C THR A 143 1.75 18.01 5.79
N ASP A 144 0.62 18.20 5.10
CA ASP A 144 0.49 18.95 3.86
C ASP A 144 1.53 18.51 2.81
N ARG A 145 1.56 17.20 2.59
CA ARG A 145 2.48 16.54 1.67
C ARG A 145 1.74 15.78 0.60
N TYR A 146 2.38 15.64 -0.55
CA TYR A 146 1.91 14.76 -1.61
C TYR A 146 3.06 13.90 -2.14
N ALA A 147 2.70 12.89 -2.94
CA ALA A 147 3.65 12.10 -3.70
C ALA A 147 3.04 11.73 -5.05
N ASP A 148 3.84 11.81 -6.10
CA ASP A 148 3.51 11.22 -7.39
C ASP A 148 3.80 9.70 -7.34
N ARG A 149 2.75 8.90 -7.50
CA ARG A 149 2.78 7.43 -7.52
C ARG A 149 2.46 6.87 -8.90
N THR A 150 2.46 7.72 -9.93
CA THR A 150 2.11 7.35 -11.30
C THR A 150 2.98 6.20 -11.80
N ARG A 151 4.30 6.25 -11.56
CA ARG A 151 5.21 5.22 -12.05
C ARG A 151 4.95 3.85 -11.44
N GLN A 152 4.65 3.80 -10.15
CA GLN A 152 4.34 2.58 -9.41
C GLN A 152 2.98 2.02 -9.84
N VAL A 153 1.95 2.87 -9.95
CA VAL A 153 0.60 2.44 -10.37
C VAL A 153 0.58 1.96 -11.82
N LEU A 154 1.38 2.56 -12.71
CA LEU A 154 1.53 2.11 -14.09
C LEU A 154 2.46 0.89 -14.25
N GLY A 155 3.04 0.37 -13.17
CA GLY A 155 3.94 -0.79 -13.23
C GLY A 155 5.28 -0.52 -13.91
N THR A 156 5.63 0.75 -14.16
CA THR A 156 6.96 1.13 -14.68
C THR A 156 8.06 1.12 -13.60
N LEU A 157 7.65 1.01 -12.35
CA LEU A 157 8.50 0.81 -11.18
C LEU A 157 7.82 -0.19 -10.26
N ASP A 158 8.40 -1.38 -10.11
CA ASP A 158 7.86 -2.46 -9.27
C ASP A 158 8.41 -2.35 -7.85
N GLU A 159 7.90 -1.38 -7.10
CA GLU A 159 8.27 -1.14 -5.71
C GLU A 159 7.03 -0.84 -4.86
N PRO A 160 6.96 -1.36 -3.62
CA PRO A 160 5.88 -1.03 -2.71
C PRO A 160 5.95 0.46 -2.31
N PHE A 161 4.80 1.10 -2.19
CA PHE A 161 4.71 2.49 -1.76
C PHE A 161 3.55 2.69 -0.76
N PRO A 162 3.66 3.67 0.15
CA PRO A 162 2.56 4.00 1.05
C PRO A 162 1.45 4.75 0.28
N ILE A 163 0.23 4.21 0.30
CA ILE A 163 -0.91 4.77 -0.47
C ILE A 163 -1.48 6.08 0.10
N PHE A 164 -1.14 6.43 1.36
CA PHE A 164 -1.62 7.64 2.05
C PHE A 164 -0.48 8.47 2.67
N ARG A 165 0.73 8.44 2.09
CA ARG A 165 1.84 9.31 2.53
C ARG A 165 2.46 10.10 1.39
N GLY A 166 2.73 11.37 1.67
CA GLY A 166 3.47 12.25 0.79
C GLY A 166 4.97 12.28 1.15
N ASP A 167 5.82 12.40 0.13
CA ASP A 167 7.27 12.56 0.30
C ASP A 167 7.74 13.99 -0.03
N GLN A 168 6.88 14.79 -0.67
CA GLN A 168 7.14 16.18 -1.00
C GLN A 168 6.10 17.09 -0.33
N PRO A 169 6.49 18.30 0.13
CA PRO A 169 5.52 19.30 0.58
C PRO A 169 4.62 19.74 -0.59
N VAL A 170 3.35 20.03 -0.32
CA VAL A 170 2.48 20.67 -1.30
C VAL A 170 2.87 22.14 -1.42
N ALA A 171 3.11 22.59 -2.64
CA ALA A 171 3.37 24.00 -2.90
C ALA A 171 2.05 24.77 -2.96
N HIS A 172 1.91 25.78 -2.09
CA HIS A 172 0.79 26.73 -2.12
C HIS A 172 1.26 28.04 -2.73
N GLN A 173 0.90 28.24 -3.99
CA GLN A 173 1.40 29.36 -4.80
C GLN A 173 0.26 30.05 -5.54
N LEU A 174 0.30 31.38 -5.57
CA LEU A 174 -0.58 32.22 -6.37
C LEU A 174 0.26 32.94 -7.42
N TYR A 175 -0.06 32.73 -8.70
CA TYR A 175 0.59 33.39 -9.82
C TYR A 175 -0.31 34.52 -10.33
N LEU A 176 0.25 35.72 -10.44
CA LEU A 176 -0.42 36.92 -10.95
C LEU A 176 0.36 37.45 -12.15
N ALA A 177 -0.33 37.67 -13.26
CA ALA A 177 0.20 38.37 -14.43
C ALA A 177 -0.84 39.34 -14.97
N CYS A 178 -0.37 40.51 -15.38
CA CYS A 178 -1.16 41.51 -16.07
C CYS A 178 -0.21 42.38 -16.89
N ASP A 179 0.17 41.91 -18.08
CA ASP A 179 1.20 42.58 -18.89
C ASP A 179 0.84 44.05 -19.19
N ALA A 180 -0.43 44.35 -19.43
CA ALA A 180 -0.89 45.73 -19.66
C ALA A 180 -0.63 46.70 -18.49
N LEU A 181 -0.48 46.19 -17.26
CA LEU A 181 -0.20 47.00 -16.07
C LEU A 181 1.23 46.81 -15.55
N LEU A 182 1.79 45.61 -15.69
CA LEU A 182 3.06 45.23 -15.06
C LEU A 182 4.26 45.39 -15.99
N SER A 183 4.09 45.32 -17.31
CA SER A 183 5.21 45.41 -18.26
C SER A 183 5.86 46.80 -18.30
N ASP A 184 5.09 47.87 -18.10
CA ASP A 184 5.60 49.26 -18.08
C ASP A 184 5.80 49.82 -16.66
N ALA A 185 5.56 49.01 -15.62
CA ALA A 185 5.62 49.44 -14.22
C ALA A 185 7.00 49.25 -13.56
N ALA A 186 8.01 48.81 -14.32
CA ALA A 186 9.37 48.64 -13.82
C ALA A 186 9.90 49.94 -13.19
N GLY A 187 10.44 49.83 -11.97
CA GLY A 187 10.92 50.97 -11.19
C GLY A 187 9.84 51.74 -10.41
N GLN A 188 8.55 51.47 -10.64
CA GLN A 188 7.44 52.10 -9.90
C GLN A 188 7.14 51.35 -8.59
N THR A 189 6.27 51.92 -7.74
CA THR A 189 5.74 51.22 -6.56
C THR A 189 4.44 50.51 -6.94
N GLY A 190 4.41 49.18 -6.82
CA GLY A 190 3.20 48.37 -6.98
C GLY A 190 2.48 48.17 -5.65
N ILE A 191 1.15 48.35 -5.65
CA ILE A 191 0.31 48.06 -4.49
C ILE A 191 -0.75 47.04 -4.90
N LEU A 192 -0.72 45.87 -4.28
CA LEU A 192 -1.73 44.83 -4.42
C LEU A 192 -2.58 44.79 -3.15
N ASN A 193 -3.90 44.79 -3.32
CA ASN A 193 -4.85 44.62 -2.22
C ASN A 193 -5.57 43.28 -2.38
N LEU A 194 -5.32 42.37 -1.44
CA LEU A 194 -5.99 41.07 -1.36
C LEU A 194 -7.07 41.14 -0.29
N TYR A 195 -8.25 40.61 -0.60
CA TYR A 195 -9.40 40.57 0.31
C TYR A 195 -9.78 39.11 0.57
N SER A 196 -10.03 38.77 1.84
CA SER A 196 -10.56 37.45 2.22
C SER A 196 -11.66 37.63 3.28
N PRO A 197 -12.75 36.85 3.23
CA PRO A 197 -13.71 36.79 4.32
C PRO A 197 -13.08 36.28 5.63
N ASP A 198 -12.02 35.46 5.55
CA ASP A 198 -11.31 34.88 6.69
C ASP A 198 -9.99 35.60 6.96
N SER A 199 -10.08 36.85 7.41
CA SER A 199 -8.95 37.79 7.42
C SER A 199 -7.84 37.50 8.43
N TRP A 200 -8.11 36.66 9.44
CA TRP A 200 -7.12 36.26 10.45
C TRP A 200 -5.92 35.52 9.85
N GLN A 201 -6.12 34.89 8.69
CA GLN A 201 -5.06 34.19 7.95
C GLN A 201 -3.95 35.15 7.50
N TRP A 202 -4.29 36.40 7.16
CA TRP A 202 -3.33 37.39 6.69
C TRP A 202 -2.32 37.85 7.73
N GLU A 203 -2.68 37.77 9.01
CA GLU A 203 -1.78 38.12 10.11
C GLU A 203 -0.79 37.00 10.45
N THR A 204 -1.09 35.78 10.03
CA THR A 204 -0.38 34.57 10.50
C THR A 204 0.35 33.82 9.39
N TRP A 205 -0.01 34.03 8.12
CA TRP A 205 0.59 33.33 6.99
C TRP A 205 1.92 33.96 6.57
N PRO A 206 3.03 33.20 6.59
CA PRO A 206 4.31 33.70 6.12
C PRO A 206 4.35 33.60 4.59
N LEU A 207 3.90 34.68 3.95
CA LEU A 207 3.93 34.85 2.50
C LEU A 207 5.27 35.44 2.06
N SER A 208 5.91 34.81 1.10
CA SER A 208 6.98 35.42 0.31
C SER A 208 6.43 35.79 -1.07
N TRP A 209 7.03 36.81 -1.67
CA TRP A 209 6.73 37.22 -3.03
C TRP A 209 7.97 37.01 -3.88
N GLU A 210 7.78 36.58 -5.12
CA GLU A 210 8.86 36.31 -6.05
C GLU A 210 8.49 36.77 -7.46
N TYR A 211 9.50 36.95 -8.29
CA TYR A 211 9.36 37.20 -9.72
C TYR A 211 10.36 36.37 -10.51
N TRP A 212 10.09 36.18 -11.81
CA TRP A 212 11.05 35.56 -12.71
C TRP A 212 11.96 36.62 -13.34
N ASP A 213 13.28 36.46 -13.17
CA ASP A 213 14.29 37.39 -13.70
C ASP A 213 14.80 37.03 -15.11
N GLY A 214 14.27 35.96 -15.70
CA GLY A 214 14.76 35.37 -16.96
C GLY A 214 15.56 34.08 -16.76
N THR A 215 16.06 33.83 -15.55
CA THR A 215 16.92 32.68 -15.21
C THR A 215 16.43 31.88 -14.01
N ALA A 216 15.90 32.55 -12.98
CA ALA A 216 15.41 31.94 -11.75
C ALA A 216 14.29 32.78 -11.13
N TRP A 217 13.55 32.14 -10.21
CA TRP A 217 12.64 32.86 -9.33
C TRP A 217 13.44 33.57 -8.24
N GLN A 218 13.27 34.87 -8.12
CA GLN A 218 13.95 35.73 -7.16
C GLN A 218 12.96 36.29 -6.15
N GLU A 219 13.36 36.34 -4.87
CA GLU A 219 12.56 36.95 -3.82
C GLU A 219 12.40 38.46 -4.03
N LEU A 220 11.17 38.93 -3.88
CA LEU A 220 10.77 40.33 -3.91
C LEU A 220 10.72 40.87 -2.48
N GLY A 221 11.37 42.02 -2.27
CA GLY A 221 11.18 42.82 -1.06
C GLY A 221 9.79 43.43 -1.01
N ALA A 222 8.80 42.66 -0.58
CA ALA A 222 7.42 43.10 -0.39
C ALA A 222 7.17 43.46 1.07
N THR A 223 6.54 44.60 1.33
CA THR A 223 6.03 44.96 2.66
C THR A 223 4.54 44.67 2.72
N MET A 224 4.12 43.95 3.75
CA MET A 224 2.74 43.49 3.91
C MET A 224 2.11 44.11 5.16
N ALA A 225 0.89 44.61 5.03
CA ALA A 225 0.10 45.14 6.13
C ALA A 225 -1.33 44.60 6.06
N ALA A 226 -1.74 43.86 7.10
CA ALA A 226 -3.10 43.36 7.23
C ALA A 226 -3.93 44.32 8.10
N ALA A 227 -5.11 44.73 7.62
CA ALA A 227 -6.08 45.51 8.38
C ALA A 227 -7.50 45.32 7.80
N GLU A 228 -8.51 45.20 8.66
CA GLU A 228 -9.94 45.25 8.28
C GLU A 228 -10.32 44.32 7.11
N GLY A 229 -9.82 43.08 7.08
CA GLY A 229 -10.18 42.15 5.99
C GLY A 229 -9.29 42.20 4.75
N ARG A 230 -8.32 43.11 4.73
CA ARG A 230 -7.45 43.39 3.58
C ARG A 230 -5.99 43.17 3.92
N LEU A 231 -5.30 42.42 3.07
CA LEU A 231 -3.84 42.38 3.02
C LEU A 231 -3.34 43.32 1.92
N GLN A 232 -2.69 44.41 2.31
CA GLN A 232 -2.02 45.31 1.38
C GLN A 232 -0.56 44.87 1.23
N VAL A 233 -0.16 44.54 0.01
CA VAL A 233 1.21 44.19 -0.37
C VAL A 233 1.80 45.34 -1.17
N THR A 234 2.89 45.91 -0.68
CA THR A 234 3.61 47.01 -1.35
C THR A 234 4.96 46.51 -1.82
N ILE A 235 5.22 46.63 -3.13
CA ILE A 235 6.47 46.23 -3.77
C ILE A 235 7.11 47.50 -4.32
N SER A 236 8.32 47.82 -3.88
CA SER A 236 8.99 49.06 -4.29
C SER A 236 10.52 48.91 -4.30
N PRO A 237 11.20 49.09 -5.44
CA PRO A 237 10.62 49.22 -6.79
C PRO A 237 10.08 47.87 -7.29
N LEU A 238 9.09 47.90 -8.17
CA LEU A 238 8.67 46.74 -8.94
C LEU A 238 9.78 46.41 -9.96
N PRO A 239 10.25 45.14 -10.05
CA PRO A 239 11.26 44.78 -11.04
C PRO A 239 10.63 44.66 -12.44
N GLU A 240 11.50 44.60 -13.44
CA GLU A 240 11.12 44.18 -14.79
C GLU A 240 10.74 42.69 -14.76
N LEU A 241 9.54 42.36 -15.24
CA LEU A 241 9.03 40.99 -15.25
C LEU A 241 9.30 40.35 -16.61
N VAL A 242 10.27 39.44 -16.66
CA VAL A 242 10.58 38.71 -17.89
C VAL A 242 9.52 37.63 -18.10
N PRO A 243 8.95 37.49 -19.33
CA PRO A 243 7.98 36.45 -19.62
C PRO A 243 8.49 35.04 -19.30
N TYR A 244 7.68 34.25 -18.62
CA TYR A 244 7.97 32.85 -18.28
C TYR A 244 6.73 31.97 -18.49
N GLN A 245 6.93 30.71 -18.86
CA GLN A 245 5.82 29.80 -19.09
C GLN A 245 5.37 29.11 -17.80
N VAL A 246 4.15 29.39 -17.36
CA VAL A 246 3.50 28.73 -16.22
C VAL A 246 2.21 28.08 -16.70
N ASN A 247 2.11 26.75 -16.56
CA ASN A 247 0.92 25.98 -16.98
C ASN A 247 0.45 26.27 -18.43
N GLY A 248 1.40 26.45 -19.35
CA GLY A 248 1.14 26.76 -20.76
C GLY A 248 0.83 28.23 -21.08
N LEU A 249 0.81 29.12 -20.09
CA LEU A 249 0.65 30.57 -20.25
C LEU A 249 2.00 31.27 -20.14
N GLU A 250 2.34 32.10 -21.13
CA GLU A 250 3.55 32.93 -21.14
C GLU A 250 3.18 34.37 -20.79
N ALA A 251 3.72 34.90 -19.69
CA ALA A 251 3.46 36.26 -19.21
C ALA A 251 4.54 36.70 -18.19
N GLY A 252 4.56 37.99 -17.84
CA GLY A 252 5.38 38.50 -16.73
C GLY A 252 4.72 38.20 -15.38
N TRP A 253 5.31 37.33 -14.57
CA TRP A 253 4.68 36.80 -13.36
C TRP A 253 5.21 37.42 -12.07
N LEU A 254 4.27 37.77 -11.18
CA LEU A 254 4.47 37.84 -9.75
C LEU A 254 3.94 36.54 -9.13
N ARG A 255 4.70 35.93 -8.22
CA ARG A 255 4.32 34.73 -7.49
C ARG A 255 4.28 35.03 -5.99
N ALA A 256 3.14 34.80 -5.36
CA ALA A 256 3.08 34.68 -3.91
C ALA A 256 3.23 33.20 -3.52
N GLN A 257 3.98 32.93 -2.47
CA GLN A 257 4.19 31.57 -1.96
C GLN A 257 4.00 31.53 -0.45
N LEU A 258 3.28 30.51 0.03
CA LEU A 258 3.29 30.18 1.45
C LEU A 258 4.56 29.40 1.78
N THR A 259 5.31 29.87 2.78
CA THR A 259 6.60 29.29 3.17
C THR A 259 6.49 28.22 4.27
N LEU A 260 5.30 28.03 4.83
CA LEU A 260 5.00 26.96 5.78
C LEU A 260 3.95 25.99 5.20
N PRO A 261 3.99 24.71 5.62
CA PRO A 261 2.90 23.77 5.35
C PRO A 261 1.60 24.30 5.96
N LEU A 262 0.46 24.07 5.29
CA LEU A 262 -0.84 24.37 5.88
C LEU A 262 -1.08 23.43 7.08
N PRO A 263 -1.26 23.94 8.30
CA PRO A 263 -1.48 23.07 9.46
C PRO A 263 -2.84 22.38 9.36
N PRO A 264 -2.93 21.07 9.64
CA PRO A 264 -4.22 20.43 9.87
C PRO A 264 -4.87 21.03 11.11
N ASP A 265 -6.18 21.20 11.06
CA ASP A 265 -7.07 21.58 12.17
C ASP A 265 -7.14 23.06 12.59
N THR A 266 -6.37 23.99 12.01
CA THR A 266 -6.53 25.43 12.37
C THR A 266 -7.07 26.32 11.25
N ALA A 267 -6.88 25.96 9.99
CA ALA A 267 -7.56 26.61 8.87
C ALA A 267 -8.74 25.74 8.45
N GLY A 268 -9.91 26.01 9.03
CA GLY A 268 -11.16 25.44 8.58
C GLY A 268 -11.36 25.78 7.11
N LEU A 269 -11.06 24.81 6.26
CA LEU A 269 -11.64 24.47 4.96
C LEU A 269 -10.64 23.52 4.29
N ILE A 270 -11.08 22.29 4.03
CA ILE A 270 -10.48 21.46 2.99
C ILE A 270 -10.40 22.37 1.75
N PRO A 271 -9.27 22.48 1.03
CA PRO A 271 -9.25 23.29 -0.19
C PRO A 271 -10.33 22.77 -1.15
N THR A 272 -11.47 23.46 -1.17
CA THR A 272 -12.69 23.06 -1.89
C THR A 272 -12.69 23.60 -3.32
N SER A 273 -11.73 24.46 -3.65
CA SER A 273 -11.62 25.12 -4.93
C SER A 273 -10.17 25.21 -5.37
N ILE A 274 -9.88 24.68 -6.56
CA ILE A 274 -8.67 24.98 -7.33
C ILE A 274 -9.07 26.09 -8.32
N ALA A 275 -8.48 27.28 -8.19
CA ALA A 275 -8.64 28.33 -9.19
C ALA A 275 -7.67 28.06 -10.35
N ILE A 276 -8.17 27.43 -11.42
CA ILE A 276 -7.44 27.34 -12.69
C ILE A 276 -7.89 28.51 -13.54
N GLY A 277 -7.06 29.56 -13.63
CA GLY A 277 -7.22 30.56 -14.68
C GLY A 277 -7.00 29.90 -16.03
N SER A 278 -8.08 29.58 -16.75
CA SER A 278 -7.97 29.03 -18.10
C SER A 278 -7.58 30.14 -19.08
N ALA A 279 -6.65 29.85 -19.98
CA ALA A 279 -6.20 30.73 -21.07
C ALA A 279 -7.33 31.32 -21.96
N ARG A 280 -8.56 30.77 -21.87
CA ARG A 280 -9.69 31.17 -22.71
C ARG A 280 -10.55 32.30 -22.14
N ASN A 281 -10.36 32.67 -20.88
CA ASN A 281 -11.02 33.81 -20.25
C ASN A 281 -10.02 34.49 -19.31
N PRO A 282 -9.20 35.46 -19.77
CA PRO A 282 -8.51 36.35 -18.85
C PRO A 282 -9.56 36.97 -17.92
N VAL A 283 -9.36 36.83 -16.62
CA VAL A 283 -10.24 37.43 -15.62
C VAL A 283 -10.10 38.94 -15.75
N ASP A 284 -11.21 39.64 -15.99
CA ASP A 284 -11.24 41.10 -16.03
C ASP A 284 -11.07 41.66 -14.62
N PHE A 285 -9.86 42.13 -14.31
CA PHE A 285 -9.53 42.73 -13.02
C PHE A 285 -10.03 44.17 -12.86
N SER A 286 -10.76 44.74 -13.84
CA SER A 286 -11.47 46.01 -13.65
C SER A 286 -12.71 45.86 -12.75
N VAL A 287 -13.11 44.62 -12.46
CA VAL A 287 -14.21 44.25 -11.55
C VAL A 287 -13.65 43.41 -10.40
N PRO A 288 -14.21 43.49 -9.17
CA PRO A 288 -13.76 42.67 -8.04
C PRO A 288 -13.83 41.18 -8.38
N PHE A 289 -12.67 40.54 -8.46
CA PHE A 289 -12.56 39.10 -8.68
C PHE A 289 -12.79 38.36 -7.36
N GLN A 290 -13.80 37.49 -7.33
CA GLN A 290 -14.07 36.58 -6.20
C GLN A 290 -13.73 35.14 -6.62
N PRO A 291 -12.46 34.71 -6.49
CA PRO A 291 -12.02 33.37 -6.91
C PRO A 291 -12.73 32.23 -6.19
N PHE A 292 -13.42 32.52 -5.09
CA PHE A 292 -14.05 31.56 -4.19
C PHE A 292 -15.60 31.61 -4.23
N GLY A 293 -16.19 32.35 -5.18
CA GLY A 293 -17.64 32.50 -5.35
C GLY A 293 -18.29 33.57 -4.47
N GLN A 294 -19.52 33.98 -4.80
CA GLN A 294 -20.33 34.87 -3.95
C GLN A 294 -20.81 34.11 -2.73
N THR A 295 -20.28 34.42 -1.55
CA THR A 295 -20.91 34.02 -0.29
C THR A 295 -22.22 34.80 -0.16
N TYR A 296 -23.34 34.09 -0.29
CA TYR A 296 -24.66 34.64 0.03
C TYR A 296 -24.66 35.05 1.51
N THR A 297 -24.65 36.35 1.77
CA THR A 297 -25.04 36.90 3.07
C THR A 297 -26.54 36.67 3.24
N TYR A 298 -26.93 35.81 4.19
CA TYR A 298 -28.28 35.83 4.70
C TYR A 298 -28.50 37.19 5.38
N SER A 299 -29.38 37.99 4.79
CA SER A 299 -29.93 39.18 5.42
C SER A 299 -30.91 38.73 6.52
N ASP A 300 -30.58 39.07 7.76
CA ASP A 300 -31.61 39.31 8.80
C ASP A 300 -32.01 40.79 8.77
#